data_AF-A0A385SKV5-F1
#
_entry.id   AF-A0A385SKV5-F1
#
_cell.length_a   1.000
_cell.length_b   1.000
_cell.length_c   1.000
_cell.angle_alpha   90.00
_cell.angle_beta   90.00
_cell.angle_gamma   90.00
#
_symmetry.space_group_name_H-M   'P 1'
#
loop_
_entity.id
_entity.type
_entity.pdbx_description
1 polymer ?
#
loop_
_entity_poly.entity_id
_entity_poly.type
_entity_poly.pdbx_seq_one_letter_code
_entity_poly.pdbx_strand_id
1 'polypeptide(L)'
;MFTLRNVLLINAVSSGATGLLLVLFSDFFAGLFGIESVSPFLETGIFLLAFAGFVFFEGRRNPMNTSRIRLIIVLDTLWVVASILLLLLQPVAITLIGNAFIAAVALWVAAMAILQFRGLKQVTA
;
A
#
# COMPACT_ATOMS: atom_id res chain seq x y z
N MET A 1 5.76 -8.87 -20.18
CA MET A 1 4.50 -8.34 -19.58
C MET A 1 4.34 -8.97 -18.21
N PHE A 2 4.15 -8.18 -17.14
CA PHE A 2 3.86 -8.75 -15.82
C PHE A 2 2.46 -9.38 -15.83
N THR A 3 2.32 -10.64 -15.37
CA THR A 3 1.02 -11.28 -15.21
C THR A 3 0.27 -10.69 -14.01
N LEU A 4 -1.07 -10.75 -14.01
CA LEU A 4 -1.89 -10.28 -12.88
C LEU A 4 -1.45 -10.92 -11.55
N ARG A 5 -1.10 -12.20 -11.58
CA ARG A 5 -0.53 -12.93 -10.43
C ARG A 5 0.74 -12.27 -9.91
N ASN A 6 1.70 -12.00 -10.78
CA ASN A 6 2.97 -11.41 -10.37
C ASN A 6 2.76 -10.01 -9.78
N VAL A 7 1.86 -9.22 -10.35
CA VAL A 7 1.54 -7.89 -9.82
C VAL A 7 0.93 -7.99 -8.42
N LEU A 8 -0.03 -8.90 -8.20
CA LEU A 8 -0.61 -9.13 -6.87
C LEU A 8 0.47 -9.55 -5.85
N LEU A 9 1.35 -10.48 -6.22
CA LEU A 9 2.42 -10.93 -5.31
C LEU A 9 3.44 -9.84 -5.01
N ILE A 10 3.82 -9.01 -5.99
CA ILE A 10 4.71 -7.86 -5.78
C ILE A 10 4.05 -6.84 -4.85
N ASN A 11 2.76 -6.54 -5.05
CA ASN A 11 2.03 -5.65 -4.16
C ASN A 11 1.97 -6.22 -2.73
N ALA A 12 1.66 -7.51 -2.58
CA ALA A 12 1.64 -8.15 -1.27
C ALA A 12 3.00 -8.09 -0.56
N VAL A 13 4.09 -8.40 -1.26
CA VAL A 13 5.44 -8.38 -0.67
C VAL A 13 5.86 -6.95 -0.30
N SER A 14 5.63 -5.97 -1.18
CA SER A 14 5.98 -4.57 -0.90
C SER A 14 5.14 -3.97 0.23
N SER A 15 3.84 -4.24 0.27
CA SER A 15 2.94 -3.87 1.38
C SER A 15 3.37 -4.54 2.69
N GLY A 16 3.67 -5.84 2.66
CA GLY A 16 4.09 -6.60 3.84
C GLY A 16 5.45 -6.14 4.38
N ALA A 17 6.42 -5.88 3.50
CA ALA A 17 7.72 -5.33 3.88
C ALA A 17 7.57 -3.94 4.51
N THR A 18 6.76 -3.07 3.92
CA THR A 18 6.46 -1.75 4.47
C THR A 18 5.79 -1.87 5.84
N GLY A 19 4.79 -2.75 5.96
CA GLY A 19 4.09 -3.00 7.23
C GLY A 19 5.03 -3.50 8.33
N LEU A 20 5.91 -4.47 8.02
CA LEU A 20 6.92 -4.96 8.96
C LEU A 20 7.88 -3.85 9.39
N LEU A 21 8.34 -3.01 8.45
CA LEU A 21 9.22 -1.90 8.77
C LEU A 21 8.55 -0.91 9.72
N LEU A 22 7.29 -0.55 9.46
CA LEU A 22 6.54 0.37 10.31
C LEU A 22 6.25 -0.20 11.70
N VAL A 23 5.96 -1.50 11.82
CA VAL A 23 5.72 -2.14 13.12
C VAL A 23 7.01 -2.28 13.93
N LEU A 24 8.07 -2.80 13.32
CA LEU A 24 9.31 -3.13 14.02
C LEU A 24 10.20 -1.90 14.31
N PHE A 25 10.08 -0.85 13.51
CA PHE A 25 10.91 0.36 13.61
C PHE A 25 10.06 1.64 13.74
N SER A 26 8.91 1.54 14.42
CA SER A 26 7.96 2.66 14.56
C SER A 26 8.59 3.93 15.15
N ASP A 27 9.43 3.83 16.18
CA ASP A 27 10.15 4.97 16.76
C ASP A 27 11.07 5.67 15.74
N PHE A 28 11.75 4.89 14.90
CA PHE A 28 12.62 5.43 13.86
C PHE A 28 11.83 6.21 12.81
N PHE A 29 10.69 5.66 12.36
CA PHE A 29 9.82 6.35 11.41
C PHE A 29 9.12 7.57 12.03
N ALA A 30 8.73 7.51 13.30
CA ALA A 30 8.19 8.63 14.05
C ALA A 30 9.20 9.80 14.10
N GLY A 31 10.46 9.51 14.41
CA GLY A 31 11.56 10.48 14.37
C GLY A 31 11.81 11.05 12.97
N LEU A 32 11.85 10.20 11.93
CA LEU A 32 12.01 10.66 10.55
C LEU A 32 10.88 11.58 10.10
N PHE A 33 9.64 11.29 10.49
CA PHE A 33 8.46 12.06 10.11
C PHE A 33 8.23 13.28 11.00
N GLY A 34 8.97 13.41 12.12
CA GLY A 34 8.81 14.49 13.09
C GLY A 34 7.50 14.39 13.89
N ILE A 35 6.99 13.17 14.08
CA ILE A 35 5.75 12.90 14.80
C ILE A 35 6.10 12.30 16.16
N GLU A 36 5.56 12.86 17.25
CA GLU A 36 5.87 12.40 18.60
C GLU A 36 5.29 11.03 18.94
N SER A 37 4.10 10.72 18.39
CA SER A 37 3.42 9.45 18.64
C SER A 37 3.82 8.36 17.64
N VAL A 38 4.13 7.17 18.14
CA VAL A 38 4.39 5.97 17.32
C VAL A 38 3.13 5.28 16.82
N SER A 39 1.96 5.57 17.42
CA SER A 39 0.70 4.87 17.12
C SER A 39 0.31 4.90 15.64
N PRO A 40 0.40 6.05 14.91
CA PRO A 40 0.06 6.08 13.49
C PRO A 40 0.89 5.09 12.66
N PHE A 41 2.17 4.90 12.99
CA PHE A 41 3.06 3.98 12.27
C PHE A 41 2.73 2.52 12.61
N LEU A 42 2.48 2.21 13.89
CA LEU A 42 2.07 0.87 14.32
C LEU A 42 0.73 0.46 13.68
N GLU A 43 -0.28 1.31 13.76
CA GLU A 43 -1.61 1.07 13.21
C GLU A 43 -1.56 0.89 11.69
N THR A 44 -0.84 1.78 11.01
CA THR A 44 -0.62 1.69 9.56
C THR A 44 0.12 0.41 9.21
N GLY A 45 1.15 0.05 9.98
CA GLY A 45 1.92 -1.16 9.76
C GLY A 45 1.08 -2.43 9.91
N ILE A 46 0.29 -2.53 10.98
CA ILE A 46 -0.63 -3.66 11.23
C ILE A 46 -1.67 -3.77 10.10
N PHE A 47 -2.25 -2.64 9.68
CA PHE A 47 -3.16 -2.59 8.54
C PHE A 47 -2.49 -3.12 7.27
N LEU A 48 -1.27 -2.67 6.96
CA LEU A 48 -0.53 -3.11 5.78
C LEU A 48 -0.18 -4.60 5.82
N LEU A 49 0.12 -5.16 7.00
CA LEU A 49 0.35 -6.61 7.15
C LEU A 49 -0.93 -7.41 6.87
N ALA A 50 -2.07 -6.98 7.41
CA ALA A 50 -3.36 -7.61 7.13
C ALA A 50 -3.73 -7.52 5.64
N PHE A 51 -3.56 -6.34 5.04
CA PHE A 51 -3.78 -6.11 3.62
C PHE A 51 -2.86 -6.98 2.76
N ALA A 52 -1.56 -7.01 3.05
CA ALA A 52 -0.57 -7.84 2.37
C ALA A 52 -0.94 -9.32 2.42
N GLY A 53 -1.39 -9.83 3.57
CA GLY A 53 -1.88 -11.20 3.72
C GLY A 53 -3.08 -11.50 2.80
N PHE A 54 -4.04 -10.56 2.73
CA PHE A 54 -5.19 -10.67 1.83
C PHE A 54 -4.78 -10.69 0.34
N VAL A 55 -3.91 -9.78 -0.07
CA VAL A 55 -3.42 -9.71 -1.46
C VAL A 55 -2.59 -10.95 -1.81
N PHE A 56 -1.72 -11.42 -0.91
CA PHE A 56 -0.92 -12.63 -1.11
C PHE A 56 -1.80 -13.85 -1.30
N PHE A 57 -2.79 -14.02 -0.42
CA PHE A 57 -3.77 -15.11 -0.49
C PHE A 57 -4.45 -15.14 -1.86
N GLU A 58 -4.93 -13.98 -2.33
CA GLU A 58 -5.61 -13.89 -3.62
C GLU A 58 -4.66 -14.12 -4.80
N GLY A 59 -3.43 -13.60 -4.75
CA GLY A 59 -2.40 -13.83 -5.76
C GLY A 59 -2.02 -15.31 -5.93
N ARG A 60 -2.05 -16.10 -4.85
CA ARG A 60 -1.77 -17.54 -4.86
C ARG A 60 -2.96 -18.40 -5.27
N ARG A 61 -4.17 -17.84 -5.27
CA ARG A 61 -5.41 -18.57 -5.54
C ARG A 61 -5.48 -19.07 -7.00
N ASN A 62 -6.15 -20.21 -7.19
CA ASN A 62 -6.56 -20.72 -8.51
C ASN A 62 -7.93 -21.42 -8.40
N PRO A 63 -8.99 -20.94 -9.08
CA PRO A 63 -9.06 -19.71 -9.86
C PRO A 63 -9.05 -18.46 -8.97
N MET A 64 -8.56 -17.34 -9.51
CA MET A 64 -8.63 -16.04 -8.84
C MET A 64 -10.07 -15.51 -8.78
N ASN A 65 -10.41 -14.83 -7.70
CA ASN A 65 -11.69 -14.17 -7.49
C ASN A 65 -11.62 -12.70 -7.93
N THR A 66 -12.28 -12.40 -9.05
CA THR A 66 -12.29 -11.06 -9.66
C THR A 66 -12.88 -9.98 -8.75
N SER A 67 -13.87 -10.31 -7.91
CA SER A 67 -14.47 -9.34 -6.98
C SER A 67 -13.49 -8.93 -5.88
N ARG A 68 -12.70 -9.88 -5.37
CA ARG A 68 -11.63 -9.58 -4.40
C ARG A 68 -10.52 -8.75 -5.01
N ILE A 69 -10.14 -9.03 -6.26
CA ILE A 69 -9.14 -8.21 -6.98
C ILE A 69 -9.65 -6.77 -7.16
N ARG A 70 -10.92 -6.57 -7.51
CA ARG A 70 -11.51 -5.22 -7.57
C ARG A 70 -11.46 -4.52 -6.23
N LEU A 71 -11.75 -5.22 -5.14
CA LEU A 71 -11.63 -4.66 -3.79
C LEU A 71 -10.18 -4.23 -3.49
N ILE A 72 -9.19 -5.06 -3.81
CA ILE A 72 -7.76 -4.71 -3.65
C ILE A 72 -7.43 -3.41 -4.40
N ILE A 73 -7.83 -3.32 -5.67
CA ILE A 73 -7.60 -2.11 -6.49
C ILE A 73 -8.26 -0.87 -5.88
N VAL A 74 -9.48 -1.00 -5.35
CA VAL A 74 -10.19 0.10 -4.67
C VAL A 74 -9.44 0.54 -3.42
N LEU A 75 -8.97 -0.41 -2.59
CA LEU A 75 -8.20 -0.10 -1.38
C LEU A 75 -6.87 0.60 -1.71
N ASP A 76 -6.12 0.10 -2.70
CA ASP A 76 -4.90 0.75 -3.17
C ASP A 76 -5.17 2.16 -3.71
N THR A 77 -6.29 2.34 -4.43
CA THR A 77 -6.69 3.65 -4.95
C THR A 77 -7.05 4.61 -3.82
N LEU A 78 -7.81 4.16 -2.82
CA LEU A 78 -8.16 4.96 -1.65
C LEU A 78 -6.91 5.36 -0.85
N TRP A 79 -5.93 4.47 -0.71
CA TRP A 79 -4.64 4.78 -0.09
C TRP A 79 -3.91 5.91 -0.82
N VAL A 80 -3.86 5.85 -2.16
CA VAL A 80 -3.23 6.90 -2.98
C VAL A 80 -3.94 8.23 -2.80
N VAL A 81 -5.28 8.24 -2.84
CA VAL A 81 -6.08 9.46 -2.64
C VAL A 81 -5.83 10.03 -1.24
N ALA A 82 -5.86 9.21 -0.20
CA ALA A 82 -5.58 9.64 1.17
C ALA A 82 -4.16 10.21 1.30
N SER A 83 -3.16 9.59 0.65
CA SER A 83 -1.78 10.09 0.65
C SER A 83 -1.66 11.45 -0.03
N ILE A 84 -2.34 11.65 -1.16
CA ILE A 84 -2.39 12.95 -1.86
C ILE A 84 -3.05 14.01 -0.97
N LEU A 85 -4.18 13.68 -0.35
CA LEU A 85 -4.87 14.60 0.56
C LEU A 85 -4.00 14.97 1.76
N LEU A 86 -3.29 14.00 2.34
CA LEU A 86 -2.35 14.25 3.44
C LEU A 86 -1.23 15.22 3.01
N LEU A 87 -0.67 15.03 1.80
CA LEU A 87 0.37 15.89 1.26
C LEU A 87 -0.12 17.30 0.90
N LEU A 88 -1.36 17.45 0.42
CA LEU A 88 -1.90 18.75 0.02
C LEU A 88 -2.45 19.56 1.20
N LEU A 89 -3.14 18.90 2.13
CA LEU A 89 -3.81 19.57 3.25
C LEU A 89 -2.87 19.79 4.43
N GLN A 90 -1.78 19.01 4.53
CA GLN A 90 -0.81 19.09 5.63
C GLN A 90 -1.47 19.25 7.02
N PRO A 91 -2.44 18.37 7.39
CA PRO A 91 -3.22 18.53 8.63
C PRO A 91 -2.36 18.35 9.89
N VAL A 92 -1.17 17.77 9.74
CA VAL A 92 -0.16 17.58 10.78
C VAL A 92 1.19 18.00 10.19
N ALA A 93 2.05 18.60 11.01
CA ALA A 93 3.40 18.97 10.60
C ALA A 93 4.26 17.70 10.42
N ILE A 94 4.46 17.29 9.16
CA ILE A 94 5.34 16.19 8.77
C ILE A 94 6.62 16.79 8.18
N THR A 95 7.78 16.22 8.51
CA THR A 95 9.06 16.66 7.94
C THR A 95 9.08 16.53 6.41
N LEU A 96 10.00 17.25 5.76
CA LEU A 96 10.21 17.12 4.31
C LEU A 96 10.54 15.67 3.90
N ILE A 97 11.34 14.97 4.70
CA ILE A 97 11.70 13.57 4.47
C ILE A 97 10.47 12.67 4.60
N GLY A 98 9.66 12.84 5.65
CA GLY A 98 8.42 12.08 5.82
C GLY A 98 7.43 12.29 4.66
N ASN A 99 7.26 13.54 4.23
CA ASN A 99 6.46 13.87 3.05
C ASN A 99 7.01 13.21 1.76
N ALA A 100 8.34 13.15 1.58
CA ALA A 100 8.95 12.45 0.46
C ALA A 100 8.69 10.93 0.50
N PHE A 101 8.72 10.30 1.68
CA PHE A 101 8.34 8.90 1.85
C PHE A 101 6.87 8.65 1.49
N ILE A 102 5.94 9.49 1.97
CA ILE A 102 4.51 9.39 1.63
C ILE A 102 4.33 9.46 0.12
N ALA A 103 4.96 10.43 -0.55
CA ALA A 103 4.87 10.59 -1.99
C ALA A 103 5.43 9.37 -2.75
N ALA A 104 6.60 8.86 -2.35
CA ALA A 104 7.23 7.71 -2.98
C ALA A 104 6.37 6.44 -2.85
N VAL A 105 5.83 6.17 -1.66
CA VAL A 105 4.93 5.03 -1.43
C VAL A 105 3.63 5.20 -2.21
N ALA A 106 3.04 6.40 -2.23
CA ALA A 106 1.82 6.66 -3.00
C ALA A 106 2.02 6.42 -4.51
N LEU A 107 3.15 6.84 -5.08
CA LEU A 107 3.48 6.57 -6.48
C LEU A 107 3.63 5.07 -6.77
N TRP A 108 4.27 4.33 -5.86
CA TRP A 108 4.40 2.88 -5.98
C TRP A 108 3.04 2.17 -5.94
N VAL A 109 2.19 2.52 -4.96
CA VAL A 109 0.85 1.94 -4.81
C VAL A 109 -0.03 2.29 -6.03
N ALA A 110 0.06 3.51 -6.55
CA ALA A 110 -0.64 3.91 -7.77
C ALA A 110 -0.21 3.06 -8.97
N ALA A 111 1.08 2.78 -9.13
CA ALA A 111 1.58 1.91 -10.18
C ALA A 111 1.03 0.48 -10.03
N MET A 112 0.97 -0.07 -8.81
CA MET A 112 0.38 -1.39 -8.56
C MET A 112 -1.11 -1.42 -8.92
N ALA A 113 -1.89 -0.42 -8.48
CA ALA A 113 -3.33 -0.32 -8.79
C ALA A 113 -3.59 -0.31 -10.30
N ILE A 114 -2.82 0.48 -11.06
CA ILE A 114 -2.93 0.56 -12.53
C ILE A 114 -2.59 -0.79 -13.18
N LEU A 115 -1.52 -1.45 -12.74
CA LEU A 115 -1.09 -2.73 -13.28
C LEU A 115 -2.10 -3.85 -12.96
N GLN A 116 -2.65 -3.89 -11.75
CA GLN A 116 -3.71 -4.83 -11.36
C GLN A 116 -4.97 -4.60 -12.19
N PHE A 117 -5.39 -3.34 -12.39
CA PHE A 117 -6.55 -3.00 -13.20
C PHE A 117 -6.39 -3.47 -14.65
N ARG A 118 -5.24 -3.19 -15.27
CA ARG A 118 -4.92 -3.65 -16.63
C ARG A 118 -4.91 -5.17 -16.72
N GLY A 119 -4.28 -5.85 -15.76
CA GLY A 119 -4.23 -7.30 -15.70
C GLY A 119 -5.60 -7.94 -15.51
N LEU A 120 -6.45 -7.36 -14.65
CA LEU A 120 -7.82 -7.83 -14.44
C LEU A 120 -8.65 -7.72 -15.71
N LYS A 121 -8.58 -6.56 -16.39
CA LYS A 121 -9.32 -6.33 -17.65
C LYS A 121 -8.97 -7.37 -18.72
N GLN A 122 -7.70 -7.79 -18.81
CA GLN A 122 -7.25 -8.81 -19.77
C GLN A 122 -7.78 -10.21 -19.48
N VAL A 123 -8.02 -10.56 -18.20
CA VAL A 123 -8.50 -11.89 -17.79
C VAL A 123 -10.03 -11.98 -17.79
N THR A 124 -10.73 -10.83 -17.76
CA THR A 124 -12.20 -10.77 -17.77
C THR A 124 -12.81 -10.35 -19.11
N ALA A 125 -11.99 -9.95 -20.08
CA ALA A 125 -12.41 -9.66 -21.45
C ALA A 125 -12.54 -10.96 -22.25
#